data_AF-A0A0D0BUW2-F1
#
_entry.id   AF-A0A0D0BUW2-F1
#
_cell.length_a   1.000
_cell.length_b   1.000
_cell.length_c   1.000
_cell.angle_alpha   90.00
_cell.angle_beta   90.00
_cell.angle_gamma   90.00
#
_symmetry.space_group_name_H-M   'P 1'
#
loop_
_entity.id
_entity.type
_entity.pdbx_description
1 polymer ?
#
loop_
_entity_poly.entity_id
_entity_poly.type
_entity_poly.pdbx_seq_one_letter_code
_entity_poly.pdbx_strand_id
1 'polypeptide(L)'
;TIALVGLGGIGTHILRAFLAAPSILKVVVLTRPDSSKPLPKDLSSSSSLQIIQVDYNNVQALTDVFRTNSVDVLLSTLAGEGFKAQYALADAAKASGTVQLFVPSEWGSATEGAKAKGEKSIFGAKDEFAEYLELIRLPFTRIYTGFFFSSLPWMVGIDANNRVNLIGKGETLFSTTSEADIGGFTAHILTTLPLSSPLLVNQSLRIEGDRLTFRDLARIFDKPIAPLPKGELVPGKNEGERQFKTFLQSEAEEGGASLGWNRLTEKEEEGLARSANGLWAGHVWEKVQ
;
A
#
# COMPACT_ATOMS: atom_id res chain seq x y z
N THR A 1 18.78 9.35 -3.62
CA THR A 1 17.66 9.45 -4.57
C THR A 1 16.64 8.36 -4.30
N ILE A 2 15.34 8.70 -4.36
CA ILE A 2 14.25 7.70 -4.31
C ILE A 2 13.63 7.56 -5.69
N ALA A 3 13.47 6.34 -6.18
CA ALA A 3 12.66 6.04 -7.35
C ALA A 3 11.26 5.56 -6.94
N LEU A 4 10.22 6.11 -7.56
CA LEU A 4 8.82 5.78 -7.33
C LEU A 4 8.22 5.20 -8.62
N VAL A 5 7.59 4.04 -8.51
CA VAL A 5 6.84 3.41 -9.60
C VAL A 5 5.36 3.35 -9.23
N GLY A 6 4.51 3.83 -10.12
CA GLY A 6 3.07 3.97 -9.88
C GLY A 6 2.71 5.34 -9.32
N LEU A 7 1.85 6.06 -10.04
CA LEU A 7 1.24 7.32 -9.62
C LEU A 7 -0.27 7.15 -9.42
N GLY A 8 -0.64 6.02 -8.80
CA GLY A 8 -2.02 5.74 -8.39
C GLY A 8 -2.48 6.66 -7.25
N GLY A 9 -3.56 6.29 -6.57
CA GLY A 9 -4.04 7.01 -5.37
C GLY A 9 -2.91 7.17 -4.35
N ILE A 10 -2.44 6.05 -3.79
CA ILE A 10 -1.41 6.09 -2.74
C ILE A 10 -0.05 6.62 -3.22
N GLY A 11 0.40 6.28 -4.43
CA GLY A 11 1.66 6.77 -4.99
C GLY A 11 1.72 8.30 -5.11
N THR A 12 0.58 8.96 -5.36
CA THR A 12 0.51 10.43 -5.39
C THR A 12 0.69 11.04 -4.00
N HIS A 13 0.13 10.44 -2.95
CA HIS A 13 0.32 10.91 -1.57
C HIS A 13 1.75 10.72 -1.09
N ILE A 14 2.36 9.57 -1.40
CA ILE A 14 3.78 9.31 -1.11
C ILE A 14 4.69 10.29 -1.86
N LEU A 15 4.43 10.53 -3.15
CA LEU A 15 5.19 11.52 -3.91
C LEU A 15 5.11 12.91 -3.27
N ARG A 16 3.91 13.34 -2.88
CA ARG A 16 3.71 14.64 -2.23
C ARG A 16 4.51 14.75 -0.94
N ALA A 17 4.47 13.71 -0.09
CA ALA A 17 5.24 13.68 1.14
C ALA A 17 6.75 13.70 0.87
N PHE A 18 7.24 12.97 -0.14
CA PHE A 18 8.65 13.01 -0.50
C PHE A 18 9.11 14.40 -1.00
N LEU A 19 8.31 15.07 -1.83
CA LEU A 19 8.64 16.39 -2.33
C LEU A 19 8.55 17.49 -1.27
N ALA A 20 7.80 17.25 -0.18
CA ALA A 20 7.74 18.13 0.98
C ALA A 20 8.87 17.89 2.00
N ALA A 21 9.55 16.74 1.94
CA ALA A 21 10.62 16.39 2.87
C ALA A 21 11.94 17.11 2.52
N PRO A 22 12.49 17.97 3.39
CA PRO A 22 13.71 18.75 3.08
C PRO A 22 14.95 17.91 2.80
N SER A 23 15.01 16.70 3.36
CA SER A 23 16.11 15.74 3.23
C SER A 23 16.11 14.99 1.89
N ILE A 24 15.00 15.03 1.13
CA ILE A 24 14.92 14.36 -0.16
C ILE A 24 15.42 15.30 -1.25
N LEU A 25 16.62 15.00 -1.73
CA LEU A 25 17.28 15.77 -2.77
C LEU A 25 16.73 15.48 -4.18
N LYS A 26 16.22 14.27 -4.41
CA LYS A 26 15.77 13.83 -5.73
C LYS A 26 14.77 12.67 -5.65
N VAL A 27 13.64 12.84 -6.33
CA VAL A 27 12.64 11.81 -6.59
C VAL A 27 12.57 11.54 -8.10
N VAL A 28 12.78 10.29 -8.48
CA VAL A 28 12.65 9.83 -9.86
C VAL A 28 11.35 9.05 -9.99
N VAL A 29 10.38 9.58 -10.72
CA VAL A 29 9.14 8.86 -11.02
C VAL A 29 9.31 8.10 -12.32
N LEU A 30 9.08 6.79 -12.27
CA LEU A 30 9.05 5.95 -13.47
C LEU A 30 7.62 5.77 -13.95
N THR A 31 7.36 6.14 -15.20
CA THR A 31 6.08 5.91 -15.88
C THR A 31 6.27 5.01 -17.09
N ARG A 32 5.26 4.24 -17.47
CA ARG A 32 5.30 3.53 -18.75
C ARG A 32 5.20 4.51 -19.93
N PRO A 33 5.77 4.18 -21.10
CA PRO A 33 5.69 5.05 -22.29
C PRO A 33 4.26 5.34 -22.74
N ASP A 34 3.34 4.40 -22.53
CA ASP A 34 1.90 4.51 -22.85
C ASP A 34 1.07 5.18 -21.76
N SER A 35 1.69 5.61 -20.66
CA SER A 35 0.98 6.25 -19.55
C SER A 35 0.47 7.64 -19.95
N SER A 36 -0.84 7.81 -19.97
CA SER A 36 -1.50 9.08 -20.29
C SER A 36 -1.92 9.90 -19.06
N LYS A 37 -1.75 9.36 -17.85
CA LYS A 37 -2.18 10.03 -16.61
C LYS A 37 -1.21 11.18 -16.29
N PRO A 38 -1.65 12.45 -16.34
CA PRO A 38 -0.79 13.56 -15.98
C PRO A 38 -0.51 13.56 -14.47
N LEU A 39 0.65 14.08 -14.09
CA LEU A 39 0.91 14.41 -12.70
C LEU A 39 0.02 15.57 -12.23
N PRO A 40 -0.39 15.57 -10.95
CA PRO A 40 -1.04 16.74 -10.36
C PRO A 40 -0.18 18.00 -10.51
N LYS A 41 -0.83 19.13 -10.84
CA LYS A 41 -0.15 20.41 -11.14
C LYS A 41 0.68 20.93 -9.97
N ASP A 42 0.25 20.65 -8.74
CA ASP A 42 0.97 20.99 -7.51
C ASP A 42 2.31 20.26 -7.39
N LEU A 43 2.45 19.08 -8.00
CA LEU A 43 3.66 18.27 -7.92
C LEU A 43 4.59 18.48 -9.13
N SER A 44 4.04 18.83 -10.30
CA SER A 44 4.79 18.93 -11.56
C SER A 44 5.83 20.05 -11.60
N SER A 45 5.77 21.02 -10.67
CA SER A 45 6.68 22.17 -10.62
C SER A 45 7.87 21.98 -9.68
N SER A 46 7.97 20.84 -8.99
CA SER A 46 9.06 20.61 -8.04
C SER A 46 10.41 20.41 -8.74
N SER A 47 11.42 21.16 -8.31
CA SER A 47 12.80 21.02 -8.80
C SER A 47 13.45 19.69 -8.43
N SER A 48 12.94 19.01 -7.40
CA SER A 48 13.44 17.71 -6.94
C SER A 48 12.84 16.54 -7.71
N LEU A 49 11.87 16.79 -8.60
CA LEU A 49 11.16 15.77 -9.36
C LEU A 49 11.76 15.58 -10.75
N GLN A 50 12.06 14.33 -11.10
CA GLN A 50 12.36 13.90 -12.45
C GLN A 50 11.39 12.79 -12.86
N ILE A 51 10.84 12.88 -14.06
CA ILE A 51 9.95 11.84 -14.62
C ILE A 51 10.71 11.15 -15.75
N ILE A 52 10.74 9.83 -15.73
CA ILE A 52 11.40 9.02 -16.76
C ILE A 52 10.39 8.00 -17.29
N GLN A 53 10.23 7.97 -18.61
CA GLN A 53 9.46 6.95 -19.28
C GLN A 53 10.32 5.71 -19.52
N VAL A 54 9.83 4.54 -19.09
CA VAL A 54 10.54 3.27 -19.23
C VAL A 54 9.54 2.11 -19.26
N ASP A 55 9.76 1.16 -20.16
CA ASP A 55 9.03 -0.11 -20.14
C ASP A 55 9.51 -0.96 -18.96
N TYR A 56 8.59 -1.31 -18.06
CA TYR A 56 8.93 -2.08 -16.87
C TYR A 56 9.37 -3.51 -17.17
N ASN A 57 9.16 -4.01 -18.39
CA ASN A 57 9.69 -5.32 -18.82
C ASN A 57 11.13 -5.23 -19.34
N ASN A 58 11.66 -4.03 -19.57
CA ASN A 58 13.03 -3.84 -20.04
C ASN A 58 13.99 -3.68 -18.85
N VAL A 59 14.44 -4.81 -18.32
CA VAL A 59 15.35 -4.89 -17.17
C VAL A 59 16.63 -4.06 -17.39
N GLN A 60 17.20 -4.08 -18.60
CA GLN A 60 18.42 -3.31 -18.89
C GLN A 60 18.16 -1.81 -18.83
N ALA A 61 17.09 -1.32 -19.45
CA ALA A 61 16.74 0.10 -19.40
C ALA A 61 16.45 0.56 -17.97
N LEU A 62 15.72 -0.23 -17.18
CA LEU A 62 15.50 0.03 -15.76
C LEU A 62 16.81 0.09 -14.98
N THR A 63 17.71 -0.86 -15.21
CA THR A 63 19.04 -0.92 -14.58
C THR A 63 19.84 0.35 -14.85
N ASP A 64 19.85 0.81 -16.10
CA ASP A 64 20.57 2.02 -16.51
C ASP A 64 19.95 3.28 -15.92
N VAL A 65 18.62 3.34 -15.83
CA VAL A 65 17.92 4.43 -15.14
C VAL A 65 18.31 4.46 -13.66
N PHE A 66 18.30 3.32 -12.95
CA PHE A 66 18.65 3.28 -11.54
C PHE A 66 20.11 3.70 -11.30
N ARG A 67 21.04 3.20 -12.12
CA ARG A 67 22.46 3.53 -12.01
C ARG A 67 22.74 5.00 -12.31
N THR A 68 22.23 5.51 -13.43
CA THR A 68 22.46 6.89 -13.89
C THR A 68 21.88 7.93 -12.92
N ASN A 69 20.82 7.57 -12.21
CA ASN A 69 20.19 8.46 -11.23
C ASN A 69 20.65 8.20 -9.79
N SER A 70 21.59 7.27 -9.58
CA SER A 70 22.08 6.84 -8.27
C SER A 70 20.92 6.57 -7.30
N VAL A 71 19.99 5.71 -7.73
CA VAL A 71 18.80 5.38 -6.95
C VAL A 71 19.20 4.53 -5.76
N ASP A 72 18.91 5.01 -4.54
CA ASP A 72 19.16 4.32 -3.28
C ASP A 72 17.95 3.48 -2.83
N VAL A 73 16.74 4.00 -3.07
CA VAL A 73 15.48 3.34 -2.69
C VAL A 73 14.60 3.22 -3.92
N LEU A 74 14.06 2.02 -4.16
CA LEU A 74 13.02 1.79 -5.15
C LEU A 74 11.71 1.47 -4.45
N LEU A 75 10.68 2.30 -4.65
CA LEU A 75 9.38 2.15 -4.03
C LEU A 75 8.31 1.90 -5.10
N SER A 76 7.54 0.83 -4.92
CA SER A 76 6.46 0.41 -5.81
C SER A 76 5.09 0.67 -5.19
N THR A 77 4.20 1.29 -5.96
CA THR A 77 2.76 1.45 -5.64
C THR A 77 1.88 0.89 -6.78
N LEU A 78 2.42 -0.06 -7.53
CA LEU A 78 1.71 -0.74 -8.61
C LEU A 78 0.52 -1.54 -8.07
N ALA A 79 -0.56 -1.62 -8.85
CA ALA A 79 -1.77 -2.35 -8.50
C ALA A 79 -2.20 -3.26 -9.66
N GLY A 80 -3.04 -4.25 -9.36
CA GLY A 80 -3.60 -5.19 -10.34
C GLY A 80 -2.51 -5.88 -11.17
N GLU A 81 -2.65 -5.87 -12.50
CA GLU A 81 -1.67 -6.48 -13.41
C GLU A 81 -0.25 -5.91 -13.27
N GLY A 82 -0.08 -4.74 -12.66
CA GLY A 82 1.22 -4.15 -12.38
C GLY A 82 2.06 -4.93 -11.35
N PHE A 83 1.47 -5.80 -10.53
CA PHE A 83 2.23 -6.53 -9.51
C PHE A 83 3.35 -7.42 -10.10
N LYS A 84 3.13 -7.99 -11.29
CA LYS A 84 4.13 -8.82 -11.98
C LYS A 84 5.38 -8.05 -12.39
N ALA A 85 5.23 -6.76 -12.72
CA ALA A 85 6.36 -5.91 -13.13
C ALA A 85 7.37 -5.69 -11.99
N GLN A 86 6.99 -5.95 -10.74
CA GLN A 86 7.88 -5.79 -9.59
C GLN A 86 9.09 -6.75 -9.63
N TYR A 87 8.96 -7.93 -10.25
CA TYR A 87 10.08 -8.86 -10.42
C TYR A 87 11.17 -8.26 -11.32
N ALA A 88 10.80 -7.75 -12.50
CA ALA A 88 11.75 -7.09 -13.41
C ALA A 88 12.36 -5.82 -12.78
N LEU A 89 11.56 -5.07 -12.00
CA LEU A 89 12.04 -3.92 -11.23
C LEU A 89 13.06 -4.32 -10.16
N ALA A 90 12.84 -5.44 -9.47
CA ALA A 90 13.75 -5.96 -8.45
C ALA A 90 15.04 -6.51 -9.06
N ASP A 91 14.95 -7.26 -10.16
CA ASP A 91 16.12 -7.71 -10.94
C ASP A 91 16.97 -6.51 -11.38
N ALA A 92 16.34 -5.48 -11.94
CA ALA A 92 17.02 -4.26 -12.38
C ALA A 92 17.62 -3.48 -11.21
N ALA A 93 16.90 -3.37 -10.09
CA ALA A 93 17.39 -2.74 -8.87
C ALA A 93 18.65 -3.46 -8.36
N LYS A 94 18.62 -4.80 -8.32
CA LYS A 94 19.77 -5.61 -7.92
C LYS A 94 20.94 -5.44 -8.88
N ALA A 95 20.70 -5.50 -10.19
CA ALA A 95 21.72 -5.36 -11.23
C ALA A 95 22.33 -3.94 -11.30
N SER A 96 21.60 -2.92 -10.84
CA SER A 96 22.10 -1.54 -10.81
C SER A 96 23.29 -1.37 -9.86
N GLY A 97 23.31 -2.13 -8.76
CA GLY A 97 24.27 -2.01 -7.68
C GLY A 97 24.11 -0.75 -6.81
N THR A 98 23.16 0.14 -7.12
CA THR A 98 22.93 1.38 -6.35
C THR A 98 21.75 1.26 -5.39
N VAL A 99 20.74 0.47 -5.73
CA VAL A 99 19.54 0.33 -4.89
C VAL A 99 19.88 -0.46 -3.64
N GLN A 100 19.74 0.19 -2.49
CA GLN A 100 20.02 -0.35 -1.16
C GLN A 100 18.76 -0.91 -0.48
N LEU A 101 17.58 -0.41 -0.86
CA LEU A 101 16.30 -0.82 -0.27
C LEU A 101 15.17 -0.85 -1.30
N PHE A 102 14.39 -1.93 -1.31
CA PHE A 102 13.16 -2.06 -2.10
C PHE A 102 11.92 -1.98 -1.20
N VAL A 103 10.96 -1.11 -1.53
CA VAL A 103 9.68 -1.02 -0.82
C VAL A 103 8.58 -1.56 -1.75
N PRO A 104 8.14 -2.81 -1.59
CA PRO A 104 7.14 -3.43 -2.46
C PRO A 104 5.75 -2.83 -2.31
N SER A 105 4.89 -3.07 -3.30
CA SER A 105 3.50 -2.61 -3.29
C SER A 105 2.64 -3.44 -2.35
N GLU A 106 2.68 -3.10 -1.05
CA GLU A 106 1.92 -3.75 0.02
C GLU A 106 0.68 -2.93 0.41
N TRP A 107 0.85 -1.74 0.99
CA TRP A 107 -0.15 -0.67 1.19
C TRP A 107 -1.57 -1.11 1.59
N GLY A 108 -1.70 -2.18 2.38
CA GLY A 108 -3.00 -2.78 2.73
C GLY A 108 -2.90 -3.67 3.96
N SER A 109 -3.65 -4.76 3.99
CA SER A 109 -3.56 -5.79 5.04
C SER A 109 -2.19 -6.48 5.04
N ALA A 110 -1.82 -7.06 6.19
CA ALA A 110 -0.62 -7.88 6.30
C ALA A 110 -0.74 -9.13 5.41
N THR A 111 0.34 -9.44 4.70
CA THR A 111 0.40 -10.52 3.69
C THR A 111 1.34 -11.65 4.10
N GLU A 112 2.13 -11.46 5.16
CA GLU A 112 3.04 -12.48 5.70
C GLU A 112 2.31 -13.81 5.99
N GLY A 113 2.90 -14.89 5.50
CA GLY A 113 2.39 -16.25 5.68
C GLY A 113 1.24 -16.62 4.74
N ALA A 114 0.74 -15.71 3.90
CA ALA A 114 -0.31 -16.01 2.94
C ALA A 114 0.13 -17.10 1.95
N LYS A 115 1.37 -17.04 1.44
CA LYS A 115 1.87 -18.06 0.51
C LYS A 115 2.04 -19.40 1.21
N ALA A 116 2.63 -19.41 2.40
CA ALA A 116 2.84 -20.64 3.19
C ALA A 116 1.51 -21.32 3.56
N LYS A 117 0.43 -20.56 3.74
CA LYS A 117 -0.94 -21.05 3.91
C LYS A 117 -1.56 -21.61 2.62
N GLY A 118 -0.97 -21.34 1.46
CA GLY A 118 -1.49 -21.74 0.15
C GLY A 118 -2.55 -20.81 -0.41
N GLU A 119 -2.61 -19.55 0.04
CA GLU A 119 -3.53 -18.58 -0.53
C GLU A 119 -3.18 -18.27 -1.99
N LYS A 120 -4.14 -18.50 -2.90
CA LYS A 120 -4.00 -18.15 -4.33
C LYS A 120 -4.50 -16.74 -4.66
N SER A 121 -4.70 -15.93 -3.61
CA SER A 121 -5.18 -14.56 -3.69
C SER A 121 -4.03 -13.59 -3.98
N ILE A 122 -4.35 -12.28 -4.02
CA ILE A 122 -3.32 -11.24 -4.09
C ILE A 122 -2.37 -11.26 -2.90
N PHE A 123 -2.79 -11.74 -1.73
CA PHE A 123 -1.96 -11.80 -0.54
C PHE A 123 -0.82 -12.81 -0.72
N GLY A 124 -1.13 -14.00 -1.25
CA GLY A 124 -0.11 -15.02 -1.55
C GLY A 124 0.89 -14.54 -2.60
N ALA A 125 0.43 -13.86 -3.66
CA ALA A 125 1.32 -13.31 -4.69
C ALA A 125 2.25 -12.20 -4.15
N LYS A 126 1.77 -11.35 -3.23
CA LYS A 126 2.59 -10.34 -2.56
C LYS A 126 3.63 -10.95 -1.62
N ASP A 127 3.23 -11.96 -0.87
CA ASP A 127 4.13 -12.74 0.01
C ASP A 127 5.22 -13.48 -0.77
N GLU A 128 4.85 -14.09 -1.89
CA GLU A 128 5.81 -14.70 -2.82
C GLU A 128 6.84 -13.71 -3.37
N PHE A 129 6.42 -12.46 -3.64
CA PHE A 129 7.35 -11.44 -4.10
C PHE A 129 8.35 -11.02 -3.01
N ALA A 130 7.94 -10.98 -1.74
CA ALA A 130 8.86 -10.71 -0.63
C ALA A 130 9.90 -11.83 -0.48
N GLU A 131 9.50 -13.10 -0.57
CA GLU A 131 10.45 -14.24 -0.59
C GLU A 131 11.42 -14.16 -1.78
N TYR A 132 10.97 -13.66 -2.92
CA TYR A 132 11.84 -13.45 -4.07
C TYR A 132 12.87 -12.33 -3.83
N LEU A 133 12.49 -11.23 -3.16
CA LEU A 133 13.45 -10.18 -2.75
C LEU A 133 14.54 -10.75 -1.81
N GLU A 134 14.16 -11.63 -0.88
CA GLU A 134 15.10 -12.38 -0.04
C GLU A 134 16.03 -13.27 -0.86
N LEU A 135 15.49 -14.04 -1.80
CA LEU A 135 16.23 -14.97 -2.66
C LEU A 135 17.33 -14.25 -3.45
N ILE A 136 17.03 -13.09 -4.03
CA ILE A 136 18.01 -12.29 -4.78
C ILE A 136 18.90 -11.43 -3.88
N ARG A 137 18.70 -11.49 -2.57
CA ARG A 137 19.41 -10.71 -1.54
C ARG A 137 19.33 -9.21 -1.81
N LEU A 138 18.12 -8.72 -2.07
CA LEU A 138 17.82 -7.30 -2.17
C LEU A 138 17.08 -6.89 -0.89
N PRO A 139 17.67 -6.06 -0.01
CA PRO A 139 17.00 -5.63 1.20
C PRO A 139 15.66 -4.97 0.89
N PHE A 140 14.65 -5.24 1.71
CA PHE A 140 13.31 -4.69 1.50
C PHE A 140 12.62 -4.26 2.79
N THR A 141 11.60 -3.42 2.67
CA THR A 141 10.71 -3.06 3.78
C THR A 141 9.26 -3.13 3.33
N ARG A 142 8.45 -3.99 3.93
CA ARG A 142 7.00 -4.05 3.68
C ARG A 142 6.31 -3.03 4.57
N ILE A 143 5.31 -2.33 4.01
CA ILE A 143 4.51 -1.36 4.77
C ILE A 143 3.04 -1.73 4.62
N TYR A 144 2.41 -2.09 5.74
CA TYR A 144 0.99 -2.42 5.85
C TYR A 144 0.24 -1.29 6.53
N THR A 145 -0.91 -0.94 5.98
CA THR A 145 -1.61 0.30 6.30
C THR A 145 -3.09 0.10 6.61
N GLY A 146 -3.60 -1.11 6.40
CA GLY A 146 -5.03 -1.39 6.43
C GLY A 146 -5.74 -0.72 5.25
N PHE A 147 -7.04 -0.49 5.37
CA PHE A 147 -7.81 0.20 4.34
C PHE A 147 -7.50 1.70 4.29
N PHE A 148 -7.59 2.28 3.09
CA PHE A 148 -7.42 3.71 2.90
C PHE A 148 -8.71 4.45 3.25
N PHE A 149 -8.61 5.63 3.87
CA PHE A 149 -9.78 6.42 4.25
C PHE A 149 -10.68 6.73 3.04
N SER A 150 -10.09 7.09 1.89
CA SER A 150 -10.88 7.39 0.68
C SER A 150 -11.64 6.20 0.11
N SER A 151 -11.21 4.97 0.43
CA SER A 151 -11.86 3.75 -0.04
C SER A 151 -13.07 3.34 0.81
N LEU A 152 -13.16 3.80 2.05
CA LEU A 152 -14.18 3.34 3.01
C LEU A 152 -15.63 3.53 2.51
N PRO A 153 -16.04 4.69 1.95
CA PRO A 153 -17.40 4.83 1.44
C PRO A 153 -17.70 3.91 0.25
N TRP A 154 -16.71 3.72 -0.64
CA TRP A 154 -16.83 2.86 -1.81
C TRP A 154 -16.95 1.38 -1.40
N MET A 155 -16.17 0.93 -0.42
CA MET A 155 -16.19 -0.45 0.10
C MET A 155 -17.56 -0.90 0.63
N VAL A 156 -18.36 0.04 1.13
CA VAL A 156 -19.72 -0.23 1.64
C VAL A 156 -20.83 0.12 0.66
N GLY A 157 -20.49 0.48 -0.58
CA GLY A 157 -21.46 0.71 -1.67
C GLY A 157 -22.24 2.02 -1.57
N ILE A 158 -21.75 3.01 -0.80
CA ILE A 158 -22.40 4.34 -0.72
C ILE A 158 -22.49 4.98 -2.10
N ASP A 159 -21.48 4.80 -2.94
CA ASP A 159 -21.45 5.33 -4.30
C ASP A 159 -22.54 4.75 -5.23
N ALA A 160 -23.06 3.56 -4.90
CA ALA A 160 -24.04 2.86 -5.72
C ALA A 160 -25.49 3.15 -5.29
N ASN A 161 -25.77 3.23 -3.99
CA ASN A 161 -27.14 3.39 -3.49
C ASN A 161 -27.29 4.34 -2.30
N ASN A 162 -26.23 5.06 -1.92
CA ASN A 162 -26.22 6.01 -0.80
C ASN A 162 -26.57 5.36 0.55
N ARG A 163 -26.21 4.09 0.75
CA ARG A 163 -26.37 3.31 1.99
C ARG A 163 -25.07 2.62 2.36
N VAL A 164 -24.93 2.26 3.63
CA VAL A 164 -23.88 1.33 4.09
C VAL A 164 -24.41 -0.09 3.98
N ASN A 165 -23.90 -0.82 2.99
CA ASN A 165 -24.32 -2.18 2.71
C ASN A 165 -23.42 -3.15 3.48
N LEU A 166 -24.02 -3.96 4.36
CA LEU A 166 -23.29 -4.83 5.28
C LEU A 166 -23.44 -6.30 4.89
N ILE A 167 -22.31 -6.95 4.67
CA ILE A 167 -22.22 -8.42 4.76
C ILE A 167 -22.15 -8.79 6.23
N GLY A 168 -22.91 -9.81 6.63
CA GLY A 168 -22.88 -10.28 8.02
C GLY A 168 -23.39 -9.21 9.00
N LYS A 169 -22.67 -9.01 10.10
CA LYS A 169 -23.09 -8.07 11.15
C LYS A 169 -22.45 -6.70 10.99
N GLY A 170 -21.29 -6.59 10.35
CA GLY A 170 -20.55 -5.34 10.22
C GLY A 170 -19.96 -4.86 11.55
N GLU A 171 -19.70 -5.80 12.48
CA GLU A 171 -19.28 -5.54 13.87
C GLU A 171 -17.80 -5.89 14.11
N THR A 172 -17.13 -6.51 13.13
CA THR A 172 -15.71 -6.84 13.26
C THR A 172 -14.85 -5.61 13.01
N LEU A 173 -13.84 -5.40 13.87
CA LEU A 173 -12.91 -4.29 13.74
C LEU A 173 -11.90 -4.54 12.61
N PHE A 174 -11.70 -3.54 11.76
CA PHE A 174 -10.63 -3.49 10.77
C PHE A 174 -9.72 -2.28 11.01
N SER A 175 -8.47 -2.39 10.54
CA SER A 175 -7.49 -1.30 10.59
C SER A 175 -7.61 -0.42 9.35
N THR A 176 -7.44 0.89 9.53
CA THR A 176 -7.46 1.86 8.43
C THR A 176 -6.49 3.01 8.71
N THR A 177 -5.93 3.60 7.66
CA THR A 177 -4.98 4.71 7.78
C THR A 177 -5.22 5.70 6.65
N SER A 178 -5.09 7.00 6.94
CA SER A 178 -5.23 8.03 5.91
C SER A 178 -4.05 8.00 4.96
N GLU A 179 -4.31 8.29 3.69
CA GLU A 179 -3.26 8.31 2.67
C GLU A 179 -2.21 9.40 2.92
N ALA A 180 -2.61 10.49 3.60
CA ALA A 180 -1.69 11.52 4.07
C ALA A 180 -0.70 10.97 5.11
N ASP A 181 -1.19 10.24 6.12
CA ASP A 181 -0.35 9.59 7.12
C ASP A 181 0.54 8.51 6.50
N ILE A 182 0.03 7.70 5.57
CA ILE A 182 0.82 6.68 4.88
C ILE A 182 1.98 7.34 4.11
N GLY A 183 1.69 8.40 3.36
CA GLY A 183 2.69 9.17 2.63
C GLY A 183 3.73 9.78 3.56
N GLY A 184 3.28 10.46 4.61
CA GLY A 184 4.12 11.11 5.60
C GLY A 184 5.02 10.14 6.36
N PHE A 185 4.47 9.02 6.82
CA PHE A 185 5.21 7.98 7.54
C PHE A 185 6.30 7.38 6.65
N THR A 186 5.95 7.06 5.41
CA THR A 186 6.89 6.53 4.42
C THR A 186 8.05 7.50 4.17
N ALA A 187 7.74 8.80 3.97
CA ALA A 187 8.76 9.83 3.83
C ALA A 187 9.61 9.97 5.10
N HIS A 188 9.00 9.92 6.27
CA HIS A 188 9.68 10.03 7.55
C HIS A 188 10.71 8.90 7.73
N ILE A 189 10.30 7.63 7.65
CA ILE A 189 11.20 6.51 7.91
C ILE A 189 12.33 6.41 6.89
N LEU A 190 12.06 6.71 5.62
CA LEU A 190 13.07 6.61 4.55
C LEU A 190 14.06 7.78 4.54
N THR A 191 13.83 8.82 5.34
CA THR A 191 14.69 10.00 5.40
C THR A 191 15.34 10.24 6.76
N THR A 192 14.81 9.63 7.81
CA THR A 192 15.33 9.78 9.18
C THR A 192 16.08 8.55 9.67
N LEU A 193 15.78 7.36 9.14
CA LEU A 193 16.51 6.14 9.45
C LEU A 193 17.59 5.90 8.39
N PRO A 194 18.78 5.40 8.78
CA PRO A 194 19.73 4.85 7.83
C PRO A 194 19.08 3.70 7.04
N LEU A 195 19.31 3.60 5.72
CA LEU A 195 18.74 2.51 4.90
C LEU A 195 19.21 1.12 5.34
N SER A 196 20.37 1.04 6.02
CA SER A 196 20.89 -0.17 6.65
C SER A 196 20.32 -0.47 8.04
N SER A 197 19.37 0.34 8.52
CA SER A 197 18.78 0.19 9.85
C SER A 197 18.12 -1.18 10.00
N PRO A 198 18.30 -1.86 11.14
CA PRO A 198 17.57 -3.10 11.43
C PRO A 198 16.06 -2.88 11.56
N LEU A 199 15.60 -1.62 11.65
CA LEU A 199 14.18 -1.26 11.64
C LEU A 199 13.59 -1.19 10.23
N LEU A 200 14.43 -1.22 9.18
CA LEU A 200 14.00 -1.19 7.78
C LEU A 200 14.33 -2.50 7.06
N VAL A 201 15.56 -2.99 7.19
CA VAL A 201 16.06 -4.13 6.42
C VAL A 201 15.30 -5.41 6.77
N ASN A 202 14.61 -5.94 5.76
CA ASN A 202 13.78 -7.14 5.81
C ASN A 202 12.74 -7.07 6.93
N GLN A 203 12.18 -5.87 7.14
CA GLN A 203 11.14 -5.63 8.14
C GLN A 203 9.77 -5.45 7.51
N SER A 204 8.76 -5.81 8.30
CA SER A 204 7.35 -5.51 8.02
C SER A 204 6.84 -4.47 9.01
N LEU A 205 6.50 -3.31 8.49
CA LEU A 205 6.01 -2.18 9.28
C LEU A 205 4.49 -2.11 9.19
N ARG A 206 3.83 -2.13 10.35
CA ARG A 206 2.37 -2.03 10.46
C ARG A 206 2.01 -0.69 11.07
N ILE A 207 1.29 0.13 10.31
CA ILE A 207 0.79 1.42 10.75
C ILE A 207 -0.74 1.45 10.76
N GLU A 208 -1.31 1.89 11.87
CA GLU A 208 -2.75 2.00 12.06
C GLU A 208 -3.10 3.43 12.46
N GLY A 209 -3.82 4.14 11.59
CA GLY A 209 -4.35 5.47 11.90
C GLY A 209 -5.61 5.40 12.76
N ASP A 210 -6.53 4.51 12.38
CA ASP A 210 -7.78 4.28 13.08
C ASP A 210 -8.25 2.83 12.99
N ARG A 211 -9.21 2.49 13.86
CA ARG A 211 -9.76 1.14 13.94
C ARG A 211 -11.26 1.18 14.16
N LEU A 212 -12.00 0.61 13.21
CA LEU A 212 -13.44 0.82 13.06
C LEU A 212 -14.15 -0.47 12.64
N THR A 213 -15.48 -0.46 12.76
CA THR A 213 -16.37 -1.46 12.17
C THR A 213 -17.08 -0.90 10.94
N PHE A 214 -17.65 -1.75 10.08
CA PHE A 214 -18.48 -1.25 8.97
C PHE A 214 -19.74 -0.52 9.47
N ARG A 215 -20.25 -0.87 10.67
CA ARG A 215 -21.33 -0.11 11.33
C ARG A 215 -20.91 1.29 11.72
N ASP A 216 -19.68 1.49 12.17
CA ASP A 216 -19.18 2.83 12.47
C ASP A 216 -19.23 3.74 11.25
N LEU A 217 -18.96 3.20 10.05
CA LEU A 217 -19.05 3.96 8.81
C LEU A 217 -20.47 4.49 8.53
N ALA A 218 -21.52 3.79 8.95
CA ALA A 218 -22.89 4.27 8.81
C ALA A 218 -23.15 5.52 9.67
N ARG A 219 -22.60 5.53 10.89
CA ARG A 219 -22.66 6.69 11.79
C ARG A 219 -21.79 7.85 11.29
N ILE A 220 -20.56 7.55 10.88
CA ILE A 220 -19.58 8.55 10.42
C ILE A 220 -20.08 9.26 9.16
N PHE A 221 -20.51 8.49 8.16
CA PHE A 221 -20.97 9.07 6.89
C PHE A 221 -22.44 9.52 6.89
N ASP A 222 -23.13 9.39 8.03
CA ASP A 222 -24.57 9.67 8.17
C ASP A 222 -25.40 8.99 7.08
N LYS A 223 -25.30 7.65 7.01
CA LYS A 223 -25.98 6.82 6.02
C LYS A 223 -26.78 5.70 6.67
N PRO A 224 -27.96 5.37 6.13
CA PRO A 224 -28.72 4.24 6.64
C PRO A 224 -28.00 2.93 6.32
N ILE A 225 -28.11 1.97 7.24
CA ILE A 225 -27.63 0.61 7.03
C ILE A 225 -28.56 -0.14 6.07
N ALA A 226 -27.97 -0.98 5.22
CA ALA A 226 -28.63 -1.95 4.37
C ALA A 226 -27.98 -3.33 4.58
N PRO A 227 -28.55 -4.21 5.42
CA PRO A 227 -28.05 -5.57 5.54
C PRO A 227 -28.24 -6.31 4.22
N LEU A 228 -27.21 -7.02 3.76
CA LEU A 228 -27.27 -7.83 2.56
C LEU A 228 -27.68 -9.27 2.89
N PRO A 229 -28.64 -9.85 2.17
CA PRO A 229 -28.92 -11.28 2.24
C PRO A 229 -27.69 -12.14 1.93
N LYS A 230 -27.65 -13.36 2.46
CA LYS A 230 -26.55 -14.30 2.19
C LYS A 230 -26.43 -14.56 0.68
N GLY A 231 -25.23 -14.36 0.13
CA GLY A 231 -24.93 -14.56 -1.29
C GLY A 231 -25.13 -13.33 -2.18
N GLU A 232 -25.70 -12.25 -1.64
CA GLU A 232 -25.73 -10.95 -2.31
C GLU A 232 -24.37 -10.27 -2.22
N LEU A 233 -24.02 -9.56 -3.30
CA LEU A 233 -22.77 -8.80 -3.37
C LEU A 233 -23.00 -7.36 -2.94
N VAL A 234 -21.95 -6.73 -2.41
CA VAL A 234 -21.95 -5.29 -2.16
C VAL A 234 -22.23 -4.54 -3.47
N PRO A 235 -23.17 -3.58 -3.49
CA PRO A 235 -23.50 -2.80 -4.68
C PRO A 235 -22.29 -2.07 -5.29
N GLY A 236 -22.24 -2.03 -6.61
CA GLY A 236 -21.13 -1.48 -7.39
C GLY A 236 -21.48 -1.41 -8.88
N LYS A 237 -20.62 -0.79 -9.69
CA LYS A 237 -20.95 -0.42 -11.08
C LYS A 237 -20.93 -1.60 -12.04
N ASN A 238 -20.20 -2.66 -11.71
CA ASN A 238 -20.07 -3.87 -12.50
C ASN A 238 -19.77 -5.09 -11.60
N GLU A 239 -19.90 -6.29 -12.15
CA GLU A 239 -19.69 -7.55 -11.43
C GLU A 239 -18.36 -7.62 -10.69
N GLY A 240 -17.25 -7.30 -11.37
CA GLY A 240 -15.91 -7.39 -10.78
C GLY A 240 -15.73 -6.43 -9.60
N GLU A 241 -16.26 -5.22 -9.70
CA GLU A 241 -16.27 -4.26 -8.59
C GLU A 241 -17.07 -4.79 -7.39
N ARG A 242 -18.27 -5.32 -7.63
CA ARG A 242 -19.11 -5.89 -6.56
C ARG A 242 -18.42 -7.07 -5.87
N GLN A 243 -17.80 -7.96 -6.65
CA GLN A 243 -17.02 -9.08 -6.12
C GLN A 243 -15.85 -8.60 -5.27
N PHE A 244 -15.13 -7.58 -5.73
CA PHE A 244 -13.99 -7.05 -4.98
C PHE A 244 -14.40 -6.34 -3.69
N LYS A 245 -15.46 -5.51 -3.70
CA LYS A 245 -16.02 -4.92 -2.47
C LYS A 245 -16.46 -6.00 -1.48
N THR A 246 -17.14 -7.04 -1.97
CA THR A 246 -17.60 -8.18 -1.17
C THR A 246 -16.42 -8.93 -0.55
N PHE A 247 -15.38 -9.21 -1.33
CA PHE A 247 -14.14 -9.82 -0.83
C PHE A 247 -13.52 -9.01 0.31
N LEU A 248 -13.39 -7.69 0.16
CA LEU A 248 -12.82 -6.84 1.21
C LEU A 248 -13.66 -6.83 2.49
N GLN A 249 -15.00 -6.81 2.38
CA GLN A 249 -15.89 -6.91 3.54
C GLN A 249 -15.81 -8.29 4.21
N SER A 250 -15.78 -9.37 3.42
CA SER A 250 -15.63 -10.73 3.97
C SER A 250 -14.31 -10.91 4.72
N GLU A 251 -13.18 -10.48 4.12
CA GLU A 251 -11.88 -10.52 4.79
C GLU A 251 -11.90 -9.75 6.12
N ALA A 252 -12.59 -8.61 6.17
CA ALA A 252 -12.71 -7.84 7.40
C ALA A 252 -13.61 -8.52 8.44
N GLU A 253 -14.78 -9.06 8.05
CA GLU A 253 -15.67 -9.76 8.98
C GLU A 253 -15.03 -11.05 9.54
N GLU A 254 -14.15 -11.70 8.76
CA GLU A 254 -13.34 -12.85 9.19
C GLU A 254 -12.12 -12.46 10.05
N GLY A 255 -11.86 -11.16 10.26
CA GLY A 255 -10.77 -10.61 11.08
C GLY A 255 -9.47 -10.33 10.32
N GLY A 256 -9.37 -10.76 9.06
CA GLY A 256 -8.20 -10.61 8.18
C GLY A 256 -7.84 -9.17 7.79
N ALA A 257 -8.72 -8.19 8.09
CA ALA A 257 -8.45 -6.77 7.88
C ALA A 257 -7.90 -6.04 9.13
N SER A 258 -7.66 -6.74 10.25
CA SER A 258 -6.79 -6.20 11.29
C SER A 258 -5.33 -6.26 10.85
N LEU A 259 -4.57 -5.21 11.08
CA LEU A 259 -3.12 -5.24 10.89
C LEU A 259 -2.41 -6.15 11.89
N GLY A 260 -3.07 -6.51 13.00
CA GLY A 260 -2.57 -7.51 13.94
C GLY A 260 -2.83 -8.94 13.50
N TRP A 261 -3.50 -9.16 12.37
CA TRP A 261 -3.85 -10.49 11.88
C TRP A 261 -2.62 -11.30 11.47
N ASN A 262 -2.46 -12.48 12.04
CA ASN A 262 -1.54 -13.51 11.59
C ASN A 262 -2.29 -14.53 10.72
N ARG A 263 -1.91 -14.59 9.44
CA ARG A 263 -2.58 -15.47 8.47
C ARG A 263 -2.38 -16.95 8.75
N LEU A 264 -1.24 -17.35 9.31
CA LEU A 264 -0.91 -18.75 9.62
C LEU A 264 -1.73 -19.28 10.80
N THR A 265 -1.95 -18.45 11.81
CA THR A 265 -2.70 -18.84 13.02
C THR A 265 -4.18 -18.49 12.93
N GLU A 266 -4.57 -17.67 11.95
CA GLU A 266 -5.92 -17.12 11.75
C GLU A 266 -6.42 -16.41 13.00
N LYS A 267 -5.53 -15.66 13.63
CA LYS A 267 -5.78 -14.93 14.86
C LYS A 267 -5.11 -13.58 14.82
N GLU A 268 -5.73 -12.64 15.52
CA GLU A 268 -5.09 -11.39 15.81
C GLU A 268 -4.07 -11.54 16.95
N GLU A 269 -2.87 -11.00 16.73
CA GLU A 269 -1.81 -10.92 17.71
C GLU A 269 -1.78 -9.54 18.38
N GLU A 270 -1.80 -9.54 19.70
CA GLU A 270 -1.83 -8.32 20.49
C GLU A 270 -0.56 -7.48 20.28
N GLY A 271 -0.74 -6.16 20.10
CA GLY A 271 0.35 -5.21 19.92
C GLY A 271 0.90 -5.11 18.49
N LEU A 272 0.49 -6.00 17.58
CA LEU A 272 1.07 -6.07 16.24
C LEU A 272 0.53 -5.00 15.27
N ALA A 273 -0.77 -4.66 15.35
CA ALA A 273 -1.46 -3.78 14.40
C ALA A 273 -0.85 -2.37 14.23
N ARG A 274 -0.15 -1.88 15.26
CA ARG A 274 0.45 -0.54 15.34
C ARG A 274 1.92 -0.59 15.71
N SER A 275 2.58 -1.72 15.44
CA SER A 275 3.96 -1.97 15.88
C SER A 275 4.95 -0.94 15.34
N ALA A 276 4.64 -0.29 14.21
CA ALA A 276 5.50 0.71 13.60
C ALA A 276 5.07 2.17 13.85
N ASN A 277 3.89 2.44 14.45
CA ASN A 277 3.44 3.82 14.71
C ASN A 277 4.48 4.63 15.52
N GLY A 278 5.17 3.97 16.47
CA GLY A 278 6.19 4.60 17.31
C GLY A 278 7.45 5.04 16.58
N LEU A 279 7.67 4.61 15.33
CA LEU A 279 8.80 5.07 14.51
C LEU A 279 8.63 6.52 14.07
N TRP A 280 7.40 7.07 14.11
CA TRP A 280 7.13 8.49 13.86
C TRP A 280 6.70 9.18 15.17
N ALA A 281 7.66 9.31 16.08
CA ALA A 281 7.41 9.81 17.42
C ALA A 281 6.76 11.20 17.42
N GLY A 282 5.69 11.36 18.22
CA GLY A 282 4.94 12.61 18.33
C GLY A 282 3.94 12.87 17.21
N HIS A 283 3.87 12.01 16.19
CA HIS A 283 2.86 12.12 15.13
C HIS A 283 1.45 11.83 15.68
N VAL A 284 0.50 12.68 15.31
CA VAL A 284 -0.92 12.50 15.65
C VAL A 284 -1.60 11.93 14.41
N TRP A 285 -1.88 10.63 14.46
CA TRP A 285 -2.52 9.91 13.38
C TRP A 285 -3.96 10.39 13.15
N GLU A 286 -4.30 10.59 11.88
CA GLU A 286 -5.63 11.00 11.46
C GLU A 286 -6.67 9.94 11.83
N LYS A 287 -7.87 10.43 12.15
CA LYS A 287 -9.04 9.62 12.48
C LYS A 287 -10.08 9.80 11.39
N VAL A 288 -10.88 8.76 11.13
CA VAL A 288 -11.95 8.88 10.14
C VAL A 288 -13.01 9.82 10.70
N GLN A 289 -13.43 10.79 9.89
CA GLN A 289 -14.40 11.82 10.25
C GLN A 289 -15.59 11.83 9.29
#